data_AF-A0A1F5VLM6-F1
#
_entry.id   AF-A0A1F5VLM6-F1
#
_cell.length_a   1.000
_cell.length_b   1.000
_cell.length_c   1.000
_cell.angle_alpha   90.00
_cell.angle_beta   90.00
_cell.angle_gamma   90.00
#
_symmetry.space_group_name_H-M   'P 1'
#
loop_
_entity.id
_entity.type
_entity.pdbx_description
1 polymer ?
#
loop_
_entity_poly.entity_id
_entity_poly.type
_entity_poly.pdbx_seq_one_letter_code
_entity_poly.pdbx_strand_id
1 'polypeptide(L)' 'MPKSIPTEKKKKIALEKSKKEFPGNPALQEIHYIRYLLEIEWKEMTIEEIQEEVNRAKKELSIA' A
#
# COMPACT_ATOMS: atom_id res chain seq x y z
N MET A 1 6.12 -5.91 0.72
CA MET A 1 5.94 -5.43 2.11
C MET A 1 6.51 -4.02 2.20
N PRO A 2 5.99 -3.13 3.07
CA PRO A 2 6.48 -1.76 3.17
C PRO A 2 7.98 -1.73 3.49
N LYS A 3 8.75 -0.86 2.84
CA LYS A 3 10.20 -0.70 3.10
C LYS A 3 10.46 0.00 4.43
N SER A 4 9.53 0.85 4.84
CA SER A 4 9.59 1.66 6.06
C SER A 4 8.38 1.38 6.95
N ILE A 5 8.59 1.47 8.27
CA ILE A 5 7.49 1.41 9.23
C ILE A 5 6.63 2.67 9.03
N PRO A 6 5.33 2.54 8.68
CA PRO A 6 4.49 3.70 8.45
C PRO A 6 4.33 4.52 9.73
N THR A 7 4.37 5.85 9.61
CA THR A 7 4.09 6.75 10.73
C THR A 7 2.62 6.66 11.15
N GLU A 8 2.30 7.01 12.40
CA GLU A 8 0.92 7.03 12.91
C GLU A 8 -0.01 7.90 12.06
N LYS A 9 0.50 9.00 11.51
CA LYS A 9 -0.26 9.85 10.57
C LYS A 9 -0.65 9.07 9.30
N LYS A 10 0.28 8.33 8.69
CA LYS A 10 0.01 7.52 7.49
C LYS A 10 -0.96 6.38 7.78
N LYS A 11 -0.80 5.71 8.93
CA LYS A 11 -1.75 4.69 9.39
C LYS A 11 -3.16 5.25 9.53
N LYS A 12 -3.31 6.42 10.16
CA LYS A 12 -4.61 7.07 10.31
C LYS A 12 -5.25 7.40 8.95
N ILE A 13 -4.49 7.96 8.01
CA ILE A 13 -4.97 8.30 6.65
C ILE A 13 -5.44 7.03 5.91
N ALA A 14 -4.63 5.97 5.91
CA ALA A 14 -4.98 4.70 5.27
C ALA A 14 -6.24 4.07 5.88
N LEU A 15 -6.36 4.11 7.22
CA LEU A 15 -7.50 3.55 7.95
C LEU A 15 -8.79 4.32 7.69
N GLU A 16 -8.74 5.66 7.68
CA GLU A 16 -9.91 6.49 7.36
C GLU A 16 -10.36 6.26 5.91
N LYS A 17 -9.41 6.15 4.98
CA LYS A 17 -9.71 5.87 3.57
C LYS A 17 -10.36 4.50 3.39
N SER A 18 -9.82 3.45 4.03
CA SER A 18 -10.40 2.10 3.91
C SER A 18 -11.80 1.99 4.53
N LYS A 19 -12.02 2.61 5.70
CA LYS A 19 -13.35 2.67 6.33
C LYS A 19 -14.38 3.42 5.49
N LYS A 20 -13.98 4.54 4.87
CA LYS A 20 -14.86 5.34 4.02
C LYS A 20 -15.28 4.61 2.75
N GLU A 21 -14.35 3.88 2.14
CA GLU A 21 -14.59 3.19 0.85
C GLU A 21 -15.31 1.85 1.02
N PHE A 22 -15.09 1.16 2.15
CA PHE A 22 -15.67 -0.16 2.42
C PHE A 22 -16.46 -0.18 3.74
N PRO A 23 -17.53 0.64 3.89
CA PRO A 23 -18.28 0.71 5.13
C PRO A 23 -18.93 -0.65 5.46
N GLY A 24 -18.80 -1.09 6.72
CA GLY A 24 -19.41 -2.34 7.19
C GLY A 24 -18.78 -3.63 6.69
N ASN A 25 -17.68 -3.58 5.92
CA ASN A 25 -16.94 -4.75 5.48
C ASN A 25 -15.51 -4.78 6.06
N PRO A 26 -15.31 -5.38 7.25
CA PRO A 26 -14.01 -5.40 7.91
C PRO A 26 -12.89 -6.05 7.09
N ALA A 27 -13.20 -7.13 6.36
CA ALA A 27 -12.22 -7.84 5.55
C ALA A 27 -11.68 -6.96 4.41
N LEU A 28 -12.58 -6.26 3.69
CA LEU A 28 -12.16 -5.31 2.66
C LEU A 28 -11.43 -4.11 3.27
N GLN A 29 -11.87 -3.61 4.43
CA GLN A 29 -11.17 -2.52 5.12
C GLN A 29 -9.72 -2.88 5.47
N GLU A 30 -9.47 -4.11 5.91
CA GLU A 30 -8.13 -4.60 6.26
C GLU A 30 -7.23 -4.74 5.02
N ILE A 31 -7.72 -5.42 3.98
CA ILE A 31 -6.98 -5.59 2.72
C ILE A 31 -6.60 -4.22 2.13
N HIS A 32 -7.56 -3.31 2.06
CA HIS A 32 -7.34 -1.99 1.47
C HIS A 32 -6.56 -1.05 2.37
N TYR A 33 -6.60 -1.23 3.69
CA TYR A 33 -5.70 -0.52 4.61
C TYR A 33 -4.23 -0.81 4.28
N ILE A 34 -3.86 -2.09 4.11
CA ILE A 34 -2.50 -2.47 3.73
C ILE A 34 -2.13 -1.92 2.34
N ARG A 35 -3.05 -2.02 1.37
CA ARG A 35 -2.86 -1.42 0.04
C ARG A 35 -2.55 0.08 0.14
N TYR A 36 -3.30 0.82 0.95
CA TYR A 36 -3.10 2.26 1.10
C TYR A 36 -1.80 2.64 1.80
N LEU A 37 -1.32 1.83 2.74
CA LEU A 37 0.01 2.03 3.31
C LEU A 37 1.11 1.94 2.25
N LEU A 38 1.02 0.96 1.35
CA LEU A 38 1.95 0.80 0.23
C LEU A 38 1.83 1.96 -0.78
N GLU A 39 0.61 2.36 -1.15
CA GLU A 39 0.39 3.51 -2.04
C GLU A 39 0.98 4.81 -1.47
N ILE A 40 0.82 5.05 -0.16
CA ILE A 40 1.36 6.23 0.50
C ILE A 40 2.89 6.18 0.51
N GLU A 41 3.48 5.02 0.73
CA GLU A 41 4.93 4.84 0.66
C GLU A 41 5.45 5.11 -0.76
N TRP A 42 4.79 4.57 -1.79
CA TRP A 42 5.19 4.78 -3.19
C TRP A 42 5.13 6.26 -3.61
N LYS A 43 4.24 7.06 -3.01
CA LYS A 43 4.19 8.51 -3.27
C LYS A 43 5.42 9.27 -2.76
N GLU A 44 6.18 8.69 -1.85
CA GLU A 44 7.41 9.27 -1.29
C GLU A 44 8.68 8.66 -1.87
N MET A 45 8.54 7.63 -2.72
CA MET A 45 9.63 6.97 -3.43
C MET A 45 9.94 7.68 -4.75
N THR A 46 11.18 7.53 -5.24
CA THR A 46 11.51 7.96 -6.60
C THR A 46 10.93 7.00 -7.64
N ILE A 47 10.86 7.46 -8.90
CA ILE A 47 10.36 6.63 -10.00
C ILE A 47 11.23 5.36 -10.15
N GLU A 48 12.54 5.48 -9.97
CA GLU A 48 13.49 4.38 -10.05
C GLU A 48 13.22 3.32 -8.97
N GLU A 49 12.99 3.75 -7.73
CA GLU A 49 12.68 2.85 -6.62
C GLU A 49 11.35 2.11 -6.83
N ILE A 50 10.35 2.80 -7.39
CA ILE A 50 9.06 2.19 -7.75
C ILE A 50 9.25 1.17 -8.87
N GLN A 51 10.04 1.49 -9.90
CA GLN A 51 10.33 0.56 -11.00
C GLN A 51 11.03 -0.71 -10.51
N GLU A 52 11.98 -0.60 -9.59
CA GLU A 52 12.65 -1.75 -8.99
C GLU A 52 11.69 -2.65 -8.21
N GLU A 53 10.79 -2.07 -7.40
CA GLU A 53 9.76 -2.84 -6.68
C GLU A 53 8.79 -3.53 -7.63
N VAL A 54 8.33 -2.84 -8.68
CA VAL A 54 7.43 -3.41 -9.68
C VAL A 54 8.12 -4.56 -10.42
N ASN A 55 9.35 -4.38 -10.89
CA ASN A 55 10.10 -5.43 -11.60
C ASN A 55 10.31 -6.67 -10.73
N ARG A 56 10.57 -6.48 -9.43
CA ARG A 56 10.67 -7.58 -8.47
C ARG A 56 9.35 -8.31 -8.30
N ALA A 57 8.26 -7.57 -8.11
CA ALA A 57 6.92 -8.15 -8.00
C ALA A 57 6.52 -8.90 -9.28
N LYS A 58 6.83 -8.36 -10.47
CA LYS A 58 6.62 -9.03 -11.76
C LYS A 58 7.35 -10.37 -11.81
N LYS A 59 8.61 -10.40 -11.37
CA LYS A 59 9.42 -11.63 -11.31
C LYS A 59 8.86 -12.66 -10.33
N GLU A 60 8.49 -12.25 -9.12
CA GLU A 60 7.92 -13.14 -8.10
C GLU A 60 6.58 -13.73 -8.53
N LEU A 61 5.75 -12.91 -9.19
CA LEU A 61 4.42 -13.32 -9.69
C LEU A 61 4.48 -14.00 -11.06
N SER A 62 5.65 -14.13 -11.67
CA SER A 62 5.84 -14.64 -13.03
C SER A 62 4.98 -13.91 -14.07
N ILE A 63 4.80 -12.59 -13.88
CA ILE A 63 4.08 -11.71 -14.81
C ILE A 63 5.11 -11.13 -15.79
N ALA A 64 4.95 -11.45 -17.08
CA ALA A 64 5.81 -10.96 -18.17
C ALA A 64 5.65 -9.45 -18.42
#